data_AF-A0A7V5KHI7-F1
#
_entry.id   AF-A0A7V5KHI7-F1
#
_cell.length_a   1.000
_cell.length_b   1.000
_cell.length_c   1.000
_cell.angle_alpha   90.00
_cell.angle_beta   90.00
_cell.angle_gamma   90.00
#
_symmetry.space_group_name_H-M   'P 1'
#
loop_
_entity.id
_entity.type
_entity.pdbx_description
1 polymer ?
#
loop_
_entity_poly.entity_id
_entity_poly.type
_entity_poly.pdbx_seq_one_letter_code
_entity_poly.pdbx_strand_id
1 'polypeptide(L)'
;MPHRSSSAGTNIGEILLREGLITNAQLDMALAKQKETDQPLMRVLVESGYIDETRRLNFFKRQFGVPLISLESVKIDPILYTYIPSHLARRHHLVPVKLDRDGLVVAMEDPSDLVLIDNLKEIVGLRIKPVVAPSAEIQAALEGYPEEEAPAKGIERAEKFDPAVRFFSWFFLPIMSAALLLFIAGMLGYYEPFQRWLQEQLADNVTKSAQAFTVFLYFFLTWGVWTIIMYEIRGLVFDDLQWKDPEKVGPPKQRKKALLLALFFGWLGLDRFYLKYTSMGVLKLLTLGLFGFWWILDFILLLGNKIPDAAGRPLE
;
A
#
# COMPACT_ATOMS: atom_id res chain seq x y z
N MET A 1 11.07 -4.01 -36.42
CA MET A 1 12.15 -5.00 -36.16
C MET A 1 11.56 -6.06 -35.25
N PRO A 2 11.63 -7.36 -35.55
CA PRO A 2 11.09 -8.38 -34.65
C PRO A 2 12.02 -8.50 -33.43
N HIS A 3 11.42 -8.48 -32.24
CA HIS A 3 12.11 -8.59 -30.96
C HIS A 3 12.86 -9.93 -30.89
N ARG A 4 14.19 -9.89 -31.00
CA ARG A 4 15.04 -11.00 -30.55
C ARG A 4 15.07 -10.98 -29.02
N SER A 5 14.34 -11.89 -28.39
CA SER A 5 14.63 -12.29 -27.01
C SER A 5 15.88 -13.18 -27.03
N SER A 6 17.06 -12.56 -27.03
CA SER A 6 18.29 -13.25 -26.66
C SER A 6 18.94 -12.54 -25.48
N SER A 7 18.67 -13.03 -24.28
CA SER A 7 19.50 -12.77 -23.11
C SER A 7 19.48 -13.98 -22.18
N ALA A 8 20.48 -14.86 -22.33
CA ALA A 8 21.06 -15.74 -21.29
C ALA A 8 20.12 -16.41 -20.25
N GLY A 9 18.88 -16.70 -20.61
CA GLY A 9 17.88 -17.39 -19.81
C GLY A 9 17.25 -18.49 -20.65
N THR A 10 17.15 -19.68 -20.08
CA THR A 10 16.65 -20.91 -20.72
C THR A 10 15.42 -20.64 -21.60
N ASN A 11 15.50 -20.98 -22.89
CA ASN A 11 14.41 -20.78 -23.84
C ASN A 11 13.20 -21.63 -23.41
N ILE A 12 12.01 -21.03 -23.34
CA ILE A 12 10.78 -21.74 -22.90
C ILE A 12 10.55 -23.04 -23.68
N GLY A 13 10.88 -23.08 -24.98
CA GLY A 13 10.79 -24.29 -25.80
C GLY A 13 11.73 -25.40 -25.34
N GLU A 14 12.96 -25.08 -24.95
CA GLU A 14 13.92 -26.05 -24.42
C GLU A 14 13.48 -26.60 -23.06
N ILE A 15 12.88 -25.76 -22.21
CA ILE A 15 12.34 -26.19 -20.91
C ILE A 15 11.20 -27.20 -21.15
N LEU A 16 10.30 -26.89 -22.10
CA LEU A 16 9.17 -27.78 -22.43
C LEU A 16 9.63 -29.12 -23.00
N LEU A 17 10.70 -29.15 -23.81
CA LEU A 17 11.34 -30.38 -24.29
C LEU A 17 11.94 -31.18 -23.13
N ARG A 18 12.68 -30.51 -22.25
CA ARG A 18 13.35 -31.14 -21.10
C ARG A 18 12.36 -31.74 -20.10
N GLU A 19 11.21 -31.11 -19.90
CA GLU A 19 10.12 -31.62 -19.06
C GLU A 19 9.27 -32.69 -19.76
N GLY A 20 9.55 -32.99 -21.04
CA GLY A 20 8.81 -33.99 -21.81
C GLY A 20 7.37 -33.57 -22.14
N LEU A 21 7.07 -32.27 -22.09
CA LEU A 21 5.75 -31.73 -22.40
C LEU A 21 5.49 -31.67 -23.91
N ILE A 22 6.55 -31.54 -24.70
CA ILE A 22 6.51 -31.53 -26.17
C ILE A 22 7.68 -32.34 -26.75
N THR A 23 7.59 -32.69 -28.03
CA THR A 23 8.66 -33.31 -28.81
C THR A 23 9.38 -32.29 -29.70
N ASN A 24 10.59 -32.61 -30.17
CA ASN A 24 11.33 -31.72 -31.09
C ASN A 24 10.52 -31.39 -32.34
N ALA A 25 9.85 -32.39 -32.94
CA ALA A 25 9.00 -32.18 -34.10
C ALA A 25 7.85 -31.20 -33.81
N GLN A 26 7.21 -31.30 -32.64
CA GLN A 26 6.15 -30.38 -32.22
C GLN A 26 6.68 -28.97 -31.97
N LEU A 27 7.87 -28.83 -31.38
CA LEU A 27 8.51 -27.53 -31.18
C LEU A 27 8.83 -26.87 -32.52
N ASP A 28 9.41 -27.61 -33.48
CA ASP A 28 9.76 -27.09 -34.80
C ASP A 28 8.52 -26.61 -35.57
N MET A 29 7.45 -27.41 -35.56
CA MET A 29 6.16 -27.04 -36.16
C MET A 29 5.56 -25.78 -35.49
N ALA A 30 5.63 -25.70 -34.16
CA ALA A 30 5.11 -24.55 -33.43
C ALA A 30 5.93 -23.28 -33.70
N LEU A 31 7.26 -23.37 -33.76
CA LEU A 31 8.14 -22.24 -34.10
C LEU A 31 7.94 -21.76 -35.54
N ALA A 32 7.67 -22.66 -36.49
CA ALA A 32 7.33 -22.29 -37.86
C ALA A 32 6.03 -21.48 -37.89
N LYS A 33 4.98 -21.99 -37.23
CA LYS A 33 3.68 -21.30 -37.14
C LYS A 33 3.77 -20.00 -36.35
N GLN A 34 4.59 -19.94 -35.30
CA GLN A 34 4.85 -18.72 -34.53
C GLN A 34 5.37 -17.57 -35.40
N LYS A 35 6.29 -17.88 -36.33
CA LYS A 35 6.84 -16.89 -37.27
C LYS A 35 5.81 -16.38 -38.27
N GLU A 36 4.80 -17.18 -38.59
CA GLU A 36 3.71 -16.80 -39.49
C GLU A 36 2.64 -15.96 -38.77
N THR A 37 2.34 -16.27 -37.50
CA THR A 37 1.22 -15.66 -36.76
C THR A 37 1.62 -14.53 -35.80
N ASP A 38 2.92 -14.35 -35.52
CA ASP A 38 3.48 -13.42 -34.52
C ASP A 38 2.89 -13.60 -33.10
N GLN A 39 2.38 -14.79 -32.80
CA GLN A 39 1.83 -15.13 -31.49
C GLN A 39 2.91 -15.64 -30.51
N PRO A 40 2.67 -15.65 -29.20
CA PRO A 40 3.53 -16.33 -28.24
C PRO A 40 3.60 -17.84 -28.50
N LEU A 41 4.78 -18.45 -28.38
CA LEU A 41 5.02 -19.88 -28.63
C LEU A 41 4.06 -20.77 -27.82
N MET A 42 3.85 -20.44 -26.54
CA MET A 42 2.97 -21.21 -25.66
C MET A 42 1.53 -21.28 -26.20
N ARG A 43 1.01 -20.16 -26.73
CA ARG A 43 -0.34 -20.12 -27.30
C ARG A 43 -0.43 -21.04 -28.52
N VAL A 44 0.56 -20.98 -29.41
CA VAL A 44 0.61 -21.84 -30.61
C VAL A 44 0.63 -23.33 -30.23
N LEU A 45 1.35 -23.69 -29.17
CA LEU A 45 1.42 -25.07 -28.67
C LEU A 45 0.07 -25.56 -28.12
N VAL A 46 -0.68 -24.70 -27.44
CA VAL A 46 -2.02 -25.03 -26.93
C VAL A 46 -3.05 -25.11 -28.05
N GLU A 47 -3.09 -24.11 -28.94
CA GLU A 47 -4.02 -24.10 -30.09
C GLU A 47 -3.81 -25.28 -31.04
N SER A 48 -2.57 -25.75 -31.17
CA SER A 48 -2.23 -26.92 -32.00
C SER A 48 -2.48 -28.25 -31.29
N GLY A 49 -2.98 -28.22 -30.04
CA GLY A 49 -3.31 -29.40 -29.25
C GLY A 49 -2.12 -30.18 -28.72
N TYR A 50 -0.90 -29.60 -28.75
CA TYR A 50 0.31 -30.27 -28.28
C TYR A 50 0.45 -30.19 -26.76
N ILE A 51 -0.05 -29.11 -26.16
CA ILE A 51 -0.11 -28.91 -24.71
C ILE A 51 -1.57 -28.66 -24.32
N ASP A 52 -2.07 -29.38 -23.32
CA ASP A 52 -3.38 -29.09 -22.73
C ASP A 52 -3.29 -27.92 -21.73
N GLU A 53 -4.43 -27.27 -21.48
CA GLU A 53 -4.50 -26.09 -20.62
C GLU A 53 -4.03 -26.37 -19.18
N THR A 54 -4.30 -27.58 -18.67
CA THR A 54 -3.90 -27.97 -17.31
C THR A 54 -2.38 -28.10 -17.19
N ARG A 55 -1.72 -28.65 -18.21
CA ARG A 55 -0.26 -28.75 -18.33
C ARG A 55 0.36 -27.38 -18.46
N ARG A 56 -0.23 -26.48 -19.27
CA ARG A 56 0.24 -25.08 -19.39
C ARG A 56 0.25 -24.38 -18.04
N LEU A 57 -0.88 -24.41 -17.32
CA LEU A 57 -1.02 -23.75 -16.02
C LEU A 57 -0.05 -24.31 -14.98
N ASN A 58 0.09 -25.64 -14.92
CA ASN A 58 1.02 -26.30 -14.02
C ASN A 58 2.49 -26.01 -14.36
N PHE A 59 2.83 -25.93 -15.65
CA PHE A 59 4.14 -25.54 -16.13
C PHE A 59 4.50 -24.14 -15.60
N PHE A 60 3.64 -23.14 -15.82
CA PHE A 60 3.91 -21.78 -15.36
C PHE A 60 4.02 -21.68 -13.84
N LYS A 61 3.13 -22.37 -13.11
CA LYS A 61 3.17 -22.42 -11.64
C LYS A 61 4.49 -22.97 -11.11
N ARG A 62 5.02 -24.05 -11.71
CA ARG A 62 6.27 -24.69 -11.25
C ARG A 62 7.50 -23.94 -11.71
N GLN A 63 7.56 -23.56 -12.98
CA GLN A 63 8.77 -23.00 -13.60
C GLN A 63 8.99 -21.53 -13.19
N PHE A 64 7.93 -20.75 -13.00
CA PHE A 64 8.02 -19.32 -12.69
C PHE A 64 7.55 -18.98 -11.26
N GLY A 65 7.11 -19.98 -10.49
CA GLY A 65 6.67 -19.78 -9.10
C GLY A 65 5.41 -18.91 -8.96
N VAL A 66 4.63 -18.75 -10.03
CA VAL A 66 3.43 -17.90 -10.03
C VAL A 66 2.20 -18.68 -9.54
N PRO A 67 1.36 -18.10 -8.67
CA PRO A 67 0.12 -18.73 -8.25
C PRO A 67 -0.84 -18.97 -9.42
N LEU A 68 -1.48 -20.14 -9.41
CA LEU A 68 -2.64 -20.42 -10.26
C LEU A 68 -3.90 -19.92 -9.56
N ILE A 69 -4.72 -19.14 -10.25
CA ILE A 69 -6.01 -18.64 -9.76
C ILE A 69 -7.13 -18.95 -10.76
N SER A 70 -8.38 -18.98 -10.27
CA SER A 70 -9.57 -18.97 -11.12
C SER A 70 -10.31 -17.64 -10.92
N LEU A 71 -10.47 -16.89 -12.00
CA LEU A 71 -11.14 -15.59 -12.07
C LEU A 71 -12.66 -15.71 -11.87
N GLU A 72 -13.27 -16.86 -12.19
CA GLU A 72 -14.71 -17.07 -11.94
C GLU A 72 -15.08 -16.95 -10.46
N SER A 73 -14.16 -17.35 -9.59
CA SER A 73 -14.34 -17.30 -8.13
C SER A 73 -13.99 -15.93 -7.52
N VAL A 74 -13.44 -15.01 -8.31
CA VAL A 74 -12.90 -13.73 -7.82
C VAL A 74 -13.74 -12.57 -8.32
N LYS A 75 -14.31 -11.81 -7.38
CA LYS A 75 -14.98 -10.55 -7.70
C LYS A 75 -13.94 -9.46 -7.93
N ILE A 76 -13.70 -9.09 -9.18
CA ILE A 76 -12.78 -8.01 -9.56
C ILE A 76 -13.46 -6.65 -9.26
N ASP A 77 -12.80 -5.82 -8.45
CA ASP A 77 -13.26 -4.46 -8.19
C ASP A 77 -13.11 -3.61 -9.46
N PRO A 78 -14.17 -2.94 -9.96
CA PRO A 78 -14.10 -2.09 -11.15
C PRO A 78 -12.99 -1.03 -11.13
N ILE A 79 -12.56 -0.59 -9.93
CA ILE A 79 -11.45 0.36 -9.81
C ILE A 79 -10.14 -0.20 -10.38
N LEU A 80 -9.99 -1.52 -10.44
CA LEU A 80 -8.77 -2.17 -10.89
C LEU A 80 -8.53 -2.00 -12.39
N TYR A 81 -9.60 -1.88 -13.17
CA TYR A 81 -9.51 -1.64 -14.62
C TYR A 81 -8.91 -0.27 -14.96
N THR A 82 -8.86 0.65 -14.00
CA THR A 82 -8.26 1.98 -14.19
C THR A 82 -6.73 1.96 -14.17
N TYR A 83 -6.10 0.90 -13.67
CA TYR A 83 -4.64 0.79 -13.61
C TYR A 83 -4.01 0.37 -14.94
N ILE A 84 -4.73 -0.46 -15.72
CA ILE A 84 -4.21 -1.01 -16.98
C ILE A 84 -5.12 -0.54 -18.13
N PRO A 85 -4.59 0.18 -19.13
CA PRO A 85 -5.36 0.53 -20.32
C PRO A 85 -5.98 -0.68 -21.01
N SER A 86 -7.23 -0.55 -21.47
CA SER A 86 -7.98 -1.63 -22.14
C SER A 86 -7.23 -2.23 -23.34
N HIS A 87 -6.56 -1.39 -24.14
CA HIS A 87 -5.77 -1.85 -25.29
C HIS A 87 -4.56 -2.71 -24.87
N LEU A 88 -3.91 -2.42 -23.73
CA LEU A 88 -2.81 -3.24 -23.22
C LEU A 88 -3.33 -4.56 -22.64
N ALA A 89 -4.41 -4.50 -21.86
CA ALA A 89 -5.06 -5.68 -21.30
C ALA A 89 -5.48 -6.67 -22.40
N ARG A 90 -6.09 -6.18 -23.48
CA ARG A 90 -6.51 -6.98 -24.64
C ARG A 90 -5.33 -7.50 -25.45
N ARG A 91 -4.36 -6.64 -25.78
CA ARG A 91 -3.19 -7.02 -26.60
C ARG A 91 -2.34 -8.08 -25.93
N HIS A 92 -2.13 -7.96 -24.63
CA HIS A 92 -1.25 -8.85 -23.86
C HIS A 92 -2.01 -9.91 -23.05
N HIS A 93 -3.33 -10.00 -23.21
CA HIS A 93 -4.18 -10.99 -22.58
C HIS A 93 -3.97 -11.09 -21.07
N LEU A 94 -4.24 -9.97 -20.40
CA LEU A 94 -4.04 -9.83 -18.97
C LEU A 94 -5.13 -8.99 -18.34
N VAL A 95 -5.43 -9.25 -17.07
CA VAL A 95 -6.49 -8.60 -16.31
C VAL A 95 -6.01 -8.31 -14.90
N PRO A 96 -6.19 -7.08 -14.37
CA PRO A 96 -5.88 -6.78 -12.98
C PRO A 96 -6.92 -7.46 -12.08
N VAL A 97 -6.45 -8.20 -11.08
CA VAL A 97 -7.29 -9.07 -10.23
C VAL A 97 -7.54 -8.45 -8.87
N LYS A 98 -6.48 -7.92 -8.25
CA LYS A 98 -6.53 -7.26 -6.95
C LYS A 98 -5.33 -6.34 -6.75
N LEU A 99 -5.49 -5.36 -5.88
CA LEU A 99 -4.38 -4.57 -5.37
C LEU A 99 -3.95 -5.13 -4.01
N ASP A 100 -2.68 -5.50 -3.89
CA ASP A 100 -2.05 -5.91 -2.65
C ASP A 100 -1.04 -4.84 -2.20
N ARG A 101 -0.51 -4.92 -0.97
CA ARG A 101 0.45 -3.93 -0.46
C ARG A 101 1.71 -3.81 -1.30
N ASP A 102 2.18 -4.95 -1.78
CA ASP A 102 3.42 -5.06 -2.53
C ASP A 102 3.22 -4.78 -4.03
N GLY A 103 1.99 -4.51 -4.49
CA GLY A 103 1.74 -4.30 -5.91
C GLY A 103 0.39 -4.75 -6.45
N LEU A 104 0.19 -4.47 -7.73
CA LEU A 104 -0.98 -4.90 -8.49
C LEU A 104 -0.83 -6.37 -8.87
N VAL A 105 -1.78 -7.21 -8.45
CA VAL A 105 -1.86 -8.61 -8.88
C VAL A 105 -2.55 -8.65 -10.23
N VAL A 106 -1.87 -9.21 -11.22
CA VAL A 106 -2.32 -9.24 -12.61
C VAL A 106 -2.38 -10.69 -13.06
N ALA A 107 -3.57 -11.14 -13.46
CA ALA A 107 -3.74 -12.41 -14.14
C ALA A 107 -3.22 -12.26 -15.55
N MET A 108 -2.28 -13.12 -15.92
CA MET A 108 -1.62 -13.10 -17.21
C MET A 108 -1.76 -14.47 -17.86
N GLU A 109 -2.03 -14.48 -19.16
CA GLU A 109 -2.02 -15.72 -19.93
C GLU A 109 -0.59 -16.27 -20.05
N ASP A 110 0.40 -15.40 -20.23
CA ASP A 110 1.82 -15.75 -20.31
C ASP A 110 2.65 -14.93 -19.30
N PRO A 111 3.01 -15.49 -18.14
CA PRO A 111 3.86 -14.84 -17.14
C PRO A 111 5.37 -14.94 -17.45
N SER A 112 5.77 -15.55 -18.57
CA SER A 112 7.20 -15.67 -18.94
C SER A 112 7.79 -14.41 -19.58
N ASP A 113 6.93 -13.50 -20.04
CA ASP A 113 7.34 -12.22 -20.63
C ASP A 113 7.74 -11.22 -19.54
N LEU A 114 8.99 -11.33 -19.08
CA LEU A 114 9.55 -10.43 -18.07
C LEU A 114 9.61 -8.97 -18.55
N VAL A 115 9.78 -8.75 -19.86
CA VAL A 115 9.82 -7.41 -20.46
C VAL A 115 8.46 -6.74 -20.35
N LEU A 116 7.39 -7.47 -20.63
CA LEU A 116 6.02 -6.99 -20.42
C LEU A 116 5.76 -6.64 -18.95
N ILE A 117 6.19 -7.49 -18.02
CA ILE A 117 6.01 -7.25 -16.58
C ILE A 117 6.71 -5.96 -16.14
N ASP A 118 7.94 -5.72 -16.61
CA ASP A 118 8.68 -4.51 -16.32
C ASP A 118 8.05 -3.27 -16.97
N ASN A 119 7.61 -3.36 -18.23
CA ASN A 119 6.90 -2.27 -18.91
C ASN A 119 5.58 -1.91 -18.21
N LEU A 120 4.80 -2.92 -17.79
CA LEU A 120 3.57 -2.71 -17.03
C LEU A 120 3.85 -2.04 -15.69
N LYS A 121 4.93 -2.43 -15.01
CA LYS A 121 5.36 -1.78 -13.76
C LYS A 121 5.64 -0.28 -13.97
N GLU A 122 6.29 0.09 -15.06
CA GLU A 122 6.55 1.49 -15.41
C GLU A 122 5.26 2.27 -15.71
N ILE A 123 4.37 1.69 -16.51
CA ILE A 123 3.09 2.31 -16.89
C ILE A 123 2.16 2.49 -15.67
N VAL A 124 2.05 1.45 -14.86
CA VAL A 124 1.13 1.41 -13.71
C VAL A 124 1.70 2.20 -12.52
N GLY A 125 3.03 2.29 -12.39
CA GLY A 125 3.71 2.88 -11.24
C GLY A 125 3.66 2.02 -9.97
N LEU A 126 3.21 0.77 -10.09
CA LEU A 126 3.14 -0.22 -9.03
C LEU A 126 3.93 -1.45 -9.42
N ARG A 127 4.49 -2.17 -8.44
CA ARG A 127 5.07 -3.49 -8.70
C ARG A 127 3.98 -4.43 -9.21
N ILE A 128 4.31 -5.25 -10.20
CA ILE A 128 3.38 -6.22 -10.77
C ILE A 128 3.64 -7.59 -10.13
N LYS A 129 2.57 -8.21 -9.63
CA LYS A 129 2.57 -9.58 -9.10
C LYS A 129 1.84 -10.48 -10.12
N PRO A 130 2.57 -11.18 -10.99
CA PRO A 130 1.95 -12.05 -11.98
C PRO A 130 1.30 -13.27 -11.30
N VAL A 131 0.08 -13.58 -11.73
CA VAL A 131 -0.61 -14.84 -11.44
C VAL A 131 -1.07 -15.43 -12.76
N VAL A 132 -1.15 -16.76 -12.84
CA VAL A 132 -1.62 -17.45 -14.05
C VAL A 132 -3.08 -17.87 -13.87
N ALA A 133 -3.88 -17.72 -14.92
CA ALA A 133 -5.28 -18.14 -14.95
C ALA A 133 -5.59 -18.85 -16.29
N PRO A 134 -6.67 -19.64 -16.35
CA PRO A 134 -7.12 -20.24 -17.60
C PRO A 134 -7.42 -19.19 -18.67
N SER A 135 -7.02 -19.45 -19.93
CA SER A 135 -7.14 -18.49 -21.04
C SER A 135 -8.61 -18.11 -21.30
N ALA A 136 -9.53 -19.08 -21.17
CA ALA A 136 -10.97 -18.83 -21.32
C ALA A 136 -11.50 -17.84 -20.28
N GLU A 137 -11.05 -17.95 -19.03
CA GLU A 137 -11.47 -17.05 -17.96
C GLU A 137 -10.90 -15.64 -18.13
N ILE A 138 -9.65 -15.54 -18.61
CA ILE A 138 -9.03 -14.24 -18.93
C ILE A 138 -9.81 -13.56 -20.07
N GLN A 139 -10.15 -14.30 -21.12
CA GLN A 139 -10.94 -13.77 -22.23
C GLN A 139 -12.32 -13.30 -21.79
N ALA A 140 -13.03 -14.09 -20.99
CA ALA A 140 -14.32 -13.71 -20.43
C ALA A 140 -14.22 -12.43 -19.56
N ALA A 141 -13.17 -12.30 -18.76
CA ALA A 141 -12.93 -11.09 -17.98
C ALA A 141 -12.57 -9.87 -18.87
N LEU A 142 -11.91 -10.08 -20.01
CA LEU A 142 -11.60 -9.03 -20.99
C LEU A 142 -12.83 -8.56 -21.78
N GLU A 143 -13.84 -9.40 -21.97
CA GLU A 143 -15.11 -8.99 -22.58
C GLU A 143 -15.82 -7.95 -21.71
N GLY A 144 -15.79 -8.11 -20.39
CA GLY A 144 -16.31 -7.14 -19.42
C GLY A 144 -15.43 -5.91 -19.18
N TYR A 145 -14.31 -5.77 -19.90
CA TYR A 145 -13.34 -4.70 -19.70
C TYR A 145 -13.83 -3.39 -20.36
N PRO A 146 -13.92 -2.26 -19.61
CA PRO A 146 -14.36 -0.97 -20.16
C PRO A 146 -13.53 -0.52 -21.38
N GLU A 147 -14.16 0.09 -22.38
CA GLU A 147 -13.48 0.55 -23.60
C GLU A 147 -12.61 1.80 -23.40
N GLU A 148 -12.93 2.65 -22.42
CA GLU A 148 -12.27 3.94 -22.19
C GLU A 148 -10.89 3.84 -21.51
N GLU A 149 -9.97 4.69 -21.98
CA GLU A 149 -8.54 4.70 -21.64
C GLU A 149 -8.26 4.86 -20.14
N ALA A 150 -7.25 4.15 -19.63
CA ALA A 150 -6.75 4.39 -18.28
C ALA A 150 -6.39 5.88 -18.14
N PRO A 151 -6.90 6.60 -17.13
CA PRO A 151 -6.50 7.98 -16.91
C PRO A 151 -4.98 8.03 -16.63
N ALA A 152 -4.31 9.05 -17.18
CA ALA A 152 -2.87 9.33 -17.11
C ALA A 152 -2.28 9.57 -15.69
N LYS A 153 -2.91 9.01 -14.64
CA LYS A 153 -2.71 9.29 -13.22
C LYS A 153 -2.90 8.07 -12.32
N GLY A 154 -2.51 6.86 -12.75
CA GLY A 154 -2.30 5.72 -11.84
C GLY A 154 -1.36 6.04 -10.66
N ILE A 155 -0.63 7.15 -10.74
CA ILE A 155 0.38 7.61 -9.78
C ILE A 155 -0.20 8.61 -8.74
N GLU A 156 -1.37 9.23 -8.94
CA GLU A 156 -1.84 10.27 -8.00
C GLU A 156 -2.52 9.73 -6.72
N ARG A 157 -2.71 8.41 -6.60
CA ARG A 157 -3.37 7.79 -5.42
C ARG A 157 -2.48 6.84 -4.61
N ALA A 158 -1.44 6.26 -5.22
CA ALA A 158 -0.46 5.44 -4.51
C ALA A 158 0.53 6.31 -3.70
N GLU A 159 0.71 7.58 -4.08
CA GLU A 159 1.36 8.60 -3.27
C GLU A 159 0.36 9.65 -2.79
N LYS A 160 -0.24 9.40 -1.63
CA LYS A 160 -0.20 10.32 -0.47
C LYS A 160 -1.11 9.77 0.62
N PHE A 161 -0.48 9.36 1.71
CA PHE A 161 -1.02 9.52 3.05
C PHE A 161 -1.94 10.75 3.11
N ASP A 162 -3.14 10.55 3.67
CA ASP A 162 -4.23 11.51 3.74
C ASP A 162 -3.72 12.96 3.99
N PRO A 163 -4.12 13.97 3.19
CA PRO A 163 -3.77 15.37 3.42
C PRO A 163 -4.03 15.84 4.85
N ALA A 164 -4.97 15.23 5.59
CA ALA A 164 -5.18 15.48 7.01
C ALA A 164 -3.97 15.13 7.89
N VAL A 165 -3.27 14.03 7.60
CA VAL A 165 -2.06 13.60 8.32
C VAL A 165 -0.88 14.52 8.01
N ARG A 166 -0.74 14.94 6.75
CA ARG A 166 0.24 15.97 6.37
C ARG A 166 -0.07 17.30 7.03
N PHE A 167 -1.34 17.70 7.08
CA PHE A 167 -1.77 18.92 7.76
C PHE A 167 -1.43 18.87 9.26
N PHE A 168 -1.68 17.74 9.92
CA PHE A 168 -1.36 17.57 11.34
C PHE A 168 0.14 17.64 11.60
N SER A 169 0.93 17.00 10.73
CA SER A 169 2.40 17.00 10.78
C SER A 169 3.01 18.39 10.52
N TRP A 170 2.51 19.12 9.52
CA TRP A 170 3.08 20.40 9.09
C TRP A 170 2.56 21.63 9.82
N PHE A 171 1.34 21.61 10.36
CA PHE A 171 0.72 22.80 10.93
C PHE A 171 0.40 22.63 12.42
N PHE A 172 -0.23 21.53 12.81
CA PHE A 172 -0.66 21.34 14.19
C PHE A 172 0.51 21.18 15.16
N LEU A 173 1.52 20.39 14.78
CA LEU A 173 2.75 20.19 15.55
C LEU A 173 3.56 21.48 15.79
N PRO A 174 3.85 22.32 14.78
CA PRO A 174 4.52 23.58 15.01
C PRO A 174 3.70 24.56 15.85
N ILE A 175 2.37 24.61 15.68
CA ILE A 175 1.49 25.47 16.51
C ILE A 175 1.55 25.06 17.99
N MET A 176 1.47 23.76 18.29
CA MET A 176 1.56 23.27 19.66
C MET A 176 2.96 23.46 20.26
N SER A 177 4.00 23.33 19.45
CA SER A 177 5.37 23.63 19.89
C SER A 177 5.56 25.12 20.20
N ALA A 178 4.98 26.02 19.40
CA ALA A 178 5.01 27.45 19.65
C ALA A 178 4.20 27.83 20.90
N ALA A 179 3.03 27.21 21.11
CA ALA A 179 2.24 27.42 22.31
C ALA A 179 2.97 26.95 23.59
N LEU A 180 3.65 25.79 23.53
CA LEU A 180 4.47 25.29 24.64
C LEU A 180 5.67 26.21 24.92
N LEU A 181 6.33 26.72 23.87
CA LEU A 181 7.43 27.69 24.02
C LEU A 181 6.95 29.01 24.62
N LEU A 182 5.78 29.52 24.21
CA LEU A 182 5.17 30.71 24.80
C LEU A 182 4.76 30.48 26.26
N PHE A 183 4.27 29.29 26.59
CA PHE A 183 3.94 28.92 27.96
C PHE A 183 5.18 28.86 28.85
N ILE A 184 6.26 28.21 28.40
CA ILE A 184 7.54 28.14 29.12
C ILE A 184 8.17 29.53 29.24
N ALA A 185 8.16 30.34 28.18
CA ALA A 185 8.63 31.72 28.21
C ALA A 185 7.79 32.60 29.16
N GLY A 186 6.48 32.39 29.20
CA GLY A 186 5.57 33.05 30.15
C GLY A 186 5.86 32.65 31.60
N MET A 187 6.08 31.37 31.86
CA MET A 187 6.51 30.86 33.17
C MET A 187 7.86 31.45 33.60
N LEU A 188 8.82 31.53 32.68
CA LEU A 188 10.15 32.09 32.92
C LEU A 188 10.18 33.62 33.02
N GLY A 189 9.23 34.33 32.40
CA GLY A 189 9.23 35.79 32.32
C GLY A 189 8.27 36.49 33.29
N TYR A 190 7.14 35.85 33.64
CA TYR A 190 6.03 36.49 34.36
C TYR A 190 5.57 35.73 35.61
N TYR A 191 5.95 34.47 35.80
CA TYR A 191 5.51 33.68 36.96
C TYR A 191 6.56 33.68 38.08
N GLU A 192 6.49 34.72 38.90
CA GLU A 192 7.35 34.98 40.08
C GLU A 192 7.62 33.76 40.98
N PRO A 193 6.63 32.91 41.35
CA PRO A 193 6.87 31.77 42.23
C PRO A 193 7.83 30.75 41.62
N PHE A 194 7.72 30.51 40.32
CA PHE A 194 8.60 29.58 39.62
C PHE A 194 9.99 30.15 39.44
N GLN A 195 10.11 31.44 39.15
CA GLN A 195 11.41 32.12 39.06
C GLN A 195 12.18 32.03 40.38
N ARG A 196 11.52 32.24 41.51
CA ARG A 196 12.14 32.14 42.84
C ARG A 196 12.58 30.72 43.17
N TRP A 197 11.68 29.75 42.96
CA TRP A 197 12.01 28.32 43.11
C TRP A 197 13.22 27.93 42.25
N LEU A 198 13.28 28.41 41.01
CA LEU A 198 14.37 28.14 40.09
C LEU A 198 15.69 28.81 40.52
N GLN A 199 15.64 30.04 41.04
CA GLN A 199 16.81 30.75 41.54
C GLN A 199 17.41 30.10 42.79
N GLU A 200 16.57 29.61 43.70
CA GLU A 200 17.02 28.88 44.90
C GLU A 200 17.79 27.60 44.55
N GLN A 201 17.48 26.95 43.44
CA GLN A 201 18.19 25.75 42.97
C GLN A 201 19.53 26.05 42.27
N LEU A 202 19.79 27.30 41.84
CA LEU A 202 20.87 27.65 40.91
C LEU A 202 21.89 28.65 41.50
N ALA A 203 22.00 28.71 42.82
CA ALA A 203 22.59 29.82 43.57
C ALA A 203 24.12 30.08 43.46
N ASP A 204 24.89 29.49 42.53
CA ASP A 204 26.34 29.75 42.39
C ASP A 204 26.79 30.34 41.03
N ASN A 205 27.75 31.26 41.12
CA ASN A 205 28.04 32.38 40.19
C ASN A 205 28.65 32.02 38.81
N VAL A 206 27.91 31.36 37.92
CA VAL A 206 28.23 31.24 36.47
C VAL A 206 27.09 31.82 35.61
N THR A 207 26.47 32.89 36.08
CA THR A 207 25.01 33.12 35.97
C THR A 207 24.51 33.92 34.76
N LYS A 208 25.26 34.10 33.67
CA LYS A 208 24.67 34.59 32.40
C LYS A 208 24.95 33.69 31.20
N SER A 209 26.19 33.20 31.05
CA SER A 209 26.54 32.22 30.03
C SER A 209 26.02 30.83 30.36
N ALA A 210 26.05 30.40 31.63
CA ALA A 210 25.47 29.12 32.02
C ALA A 210 23.94 29.14 31.96
N GLN A 211 23.29 30.27 32.25
CA GLN A 211 21.82 30.39 32.08
C GLN A 211 21.42 30.27 30.61
N ALA A 212 22.11 30.96 29.69
CA ALA A 212 21.88 30.81 28.25
C ALA A 212 22.16 29.37 27.79
N PHE A 213 23.23 28.75 28.29
CA PHE A 213 23.56 27.36 27.97
C PHE A 213 22.56 26.35 28.55
N THR A 214 22.03 26.58 29.75
CA THR A 214 21.04 25.69 30.38
C THR A 214 19.68 25.83 29.72
N VAL A 215 19.24 27.04 29.37
CA VAL A 215 18.02 27.23 28.57
C VAL A 215 18.17 26.62 27.18
N PHE A 216 19.35 26.77 26.55
CA PHE A 216 19.70 26.11 25.30
C PHE A 216 19.69 24.58 25.44
N LEU A 217 20.26 24.05 26.52
CA LEU A 217 20.31 22.63 26.81
C LEU A 217 18.91 22.06 27.06
N TYR A 218 18.06 22.74 27.84
CA TYR A 218 16.65 22.38 27.99
C TYR A 218 15.92 22.46 26.66
N PHE A 219 16.15 23.48 25.83
CA PHE A 219 15.55 23.53 24.50
C PHE A 219 15.95 22.31 23.67
N PHE A 220 17.25 21.99 23.59
CA PHE A 220 17.74 20.84 22.81
C PHE A 220 17.40 19.48 23.41
N LEU A 221 17.31 19.34 24.73
CA LEU A 221 16.85 18.11 25.38
C LEU A 221 15.36 17.94 25.20
N THR A 222 14.56 18.98 25.42
CA THR A 222 13.11 18.89 25.20
C THR A 222 12.81 18.66 23.72
N TRP A 223 13.52 19.30 22.80
CA TRP A 223 13.39 19.10 21.36
C TRP A 223 13.93 17.74 20.90
N GLY A 224 15.07 17.28 21.44
CA GLY A 224 15.66 15.97 21.16
C GLY A 224 14.82 14.82 21.67
N VAL A 225 14.36 14.90 22.92
CA VAL A 225 13.42 13.95 23.51
C VAL A 225 12.09 13.98 22.76
N TRP A 226 11.58 15.16 22.40
CA TRP A 226 10.37 15.29 21.59
C TRP A 226 10.52 14.71 20.19
N THR A 227 11.65 14.90 19.52
CA THR A 227 11.90 14.35 18.18
C THR A 227 12.07 12.84 18.22
N ILE A 228 12.76 12.29 19.22
CA ILE A 228 12.87 10.84 19.44
C ILE A 228 11.49 10.27 19.76
N ILE A 229 10.75 10.87 20.70
CA ILE A 229 9.37 10.47 21.01
C ILE A 229 8.50 10.57 19.76
N MET A 230 8.59 11.63 18.97
CA MET A 230 7.81 11.77 17.75
C MET A 230 8.22 10.77 16.67
N TYR A 231 9.48 10.38 16.57
CA TYR A 231 9.95 9.37 15.61
C TYR A 231 9.54 7.96 16.04
N GLU A 232 9.64 7.66 17.34
CA GLU A 232 9.25 6.38 17.93
C GLU A 232 7.72 6.23 17.98
N ILE A 233 7.00 7.30 18.37
CA ILE A 233 5.54 7.40 18.24
C ILE A 233 5.16 7.35 16.76
N ARG A 234 5.93 7.93 15.85
CA ARG A 234 5.67 7.77 14.41
C ARG A 234 5.86 6.31 13.96
N GLY A 235 6.78 5.55 14.54
CA GLY A 235 6.80 4.10 14.37
C GLY A 235 5.53 3.45 14.92
N LEU A 236 5.27 3.62 16.22
CA LEU A 236 4.16 3.00 16.96
C LEU A 236 2.75 3.36 16.45
N VAL A 237 2.53 4.59 16.00
CA VAL A 237 1.24 5.13 15.54
C VAL A 237 0.98 4.76 14.08
N PHE A 238 2.02 4.69 13.26
CA PHE A 238 1.87 4.48 11.82
C PHE A 238 2.11 3.03 11.40
N ASP A 239 2.70 2.19 12.27
CA ASP A 239 2.73 0.73 12.09
C ASP A 239 1.32 0.13 12.07
N ASP A 240 0.38 0.72 12.82
CA ASP A 240 -1.00 0.29 12.83
C ASP A 240 -1.82 0.77 11.62
N LEU A 241 -1.35 1.80 10.92
CA LEU A 241 -1.91 2.25 9.65
C LEU A 241 -1.47 1.38 8.47
N GLN A 242 -0.57 0.42 8.70
CA GLN A 242 -0.24 -0.60 7.73
C GLN A 242 -1.49 -1.47 7.52
N TRP A 243 -1.78 -1.79 6.26
CA TRP A 243 -2.80 -2.79 5.90
C TRP A 243 -2.59 -4.05 6.76
N LYS A 244 -3.62 -4.83 7.00
CA LYS A 244 -3.52 -6.13 7.69
C LYS A 244 -4.32 -7.12 6.85
N ASP A 245 -3.81 -8.34 6.74
CA ASP A 245 -4.39 -9.40 5.91
C ASP A 245 -5.90 -9.55 6.22
N PRO A 246 -6.81 -9.30 5.27
CA PRO A 246 -8.26 -9.29 5.51
C PRO A 246 -8.79 -10.58 6.16
N GLU A 247 -8.19 -11.73 5.85
CA GLU A 247 -8.56 -13.02 6.44
C GLU A 247 -8.26 -13.07 7.95
N LYS A 248 -7.21 -12.37 8.40
CA LYS A 248 -6.80 -12.30 9.81
C LYS A 248 -7.53 -11.23 10.61
N VAL A 249 -8.10 -10.23 9.94
CA VAL A 249 -8.77 -9.05 10.56
C VAL A 249 -10.27 -9.28 10.74
N GLY A 250 -10.84 -10.25 10.03
CA GLY A 250 -12.25 -10.63 10.09
C GLY A 250 -13.14 -9.77 9.18
N PRO A 251 -14.48 -9.79 9.37
CA PRO A 251 -15.42 -9.14 8.47
C PRO A 251 -15.25 -7.61 8.45
N PRO A 252 -15.65 -6.96 7.34
CA PRO A 252 -15.62 -5.50 7.20
C PRO A 252 -16.39 -4.81 8.32
N LYS A 253 -15.90 -3.63 8.70
CA LYS A 253 -16.46 -2.87 9.83
C LYS A 253 -17.57 -1.95 9.36
N GLN A 254 -18.61 -1.85 10.19
CA GLN A 254 -19.78 -1.04 9.89
C GLN A 254 -19.53 0.40 10.31
N ARG A 255 -19.75 1.33 9.39
CA ARG A 255 -19.61 2.77 9.58
C ARG A 255 -20.51 3.29 10.68
N LYS A 256 -21.75 2.82 10.74
CA LYS A 256 -22.72 3.23 11.79
C LYS A 256 -22.20 2.90 13.19
N LYS A 257 -21.58 1.73 13.36
CA LYS A 257 -20.98 1.31 14.64
C LYS A 257 -19.75 2.13 14.98
N ALA A 258 -18.87 2.38 14.00
CA ALA A 258 -17.71 3.23 14.18
C ALA A 258 -18.09 4.66 14.58
N LEU A 259 -19.13 5.24 13.95
CA LEU A 259 -19.65 6.57 14.27
C LEU A 259 -20.26 6.66 15.67
N LEU A 260 -21.05 5.65 16.08
CA LEU A 260 -21.59 5.60 17.45
C LEU A 260 -20.48 5.51 18.49
N LEU A 261 -19.47 4.66 18.25
CA LEU A 261 -18.32 4.55 19.13
C LEU A 261 -17.50 5.84 19.18
N ALA A 262 -17.31 6.51 18.03
CA ALA A 262 -16.63 7.79 17.98
C ALA A 262 -17.40 8.87 18.74
N LEU A 263 -18.73 8.96 18.57
CA LEU A 263 -19.56 9.96 19.22
C LEU A 263 -19.52 9.87 20.74
N PHE A 264 -19.74 8.67 21.30
CA PHE A 264 -19.88 8.49 22.74
C PHE A 264 -18.56 8.16 23.45
N PHE A 265 -17.63 7.50 22.76
CA PHE A 265 -16.42 6.94 23.35
C PHE A 265 -15.13 7.23 22.56
N GLY A 266 -15.18 8.17 21.61
CA GLY A 266 -14.01 8.48 20.78
C GLY A 266 -12.88 9.17 21.55
N TRP A 267 -13.18 9.78 22.69
CA TRP A 267 -12.19 10.32 23.64
C TRP A 267 -11.40 9.22 24.38
N LEU A 268 -11.95 8.01 24.47
CA LEU A 268 -11.27 6.80 24.95
C LEU A 268 -10.60 5.99 23.82
N GLY A 269 -10.83 6.36 22.57
CA GLY A 269 -10.29 5.67 21.39
C GLY A 269 -10.99 4.36 21.01
N LEU A 270 -12.20 4.09 21.52
CA LEU A 270 -12.95 2.85 21.19
C LEU A 270 -13.29 2.74 19.70
N ASP A 271 -13.44 3.86 19.01
CA ASP A 271 -13.59 3.92 17.55
C ASP A 271 -12.36 3.33 16.83
N ARG A 272 -11.15 3.64 17.29
CA ARG A 272 -9.90 3.12 16.73
C ARG A 272 -9.68 1.65 17.04
N PHE A 273 -10.02 1.22 18.27
CA PHE A 273 -9.99 -0.20 18.62
C PHE A 273 -10.97 -1.03 17.78
N TYR A 274 -12.18 -0.52 17.51
CA TYR A 274 -13.16 -1.20 16.67
C TYR A 274 -12.66 -1.39 15.23
N LEU A 275 -11.97 -0.38 14.70
CA LEU A 275 -11.32 -0.42 13.38
C LEU A 275 -10.02 -1.23 13.36
N LYS A 276 -9.58 -1.78 14.51
CA LYS A 276 -8.35 -2.57 14.71
C LYS A 276 -7.04 -1.76 14.61
N TYR A 277 -7.13 -0.47 14.87
CA TYR A 277 -5.99 0.43 15.13
C TYR A 277 -5.71 0.49 16.63
N THR A 278 -5.13 -0.59 17.17
CA THR A 278 -4.90 -0.81 18.61
C THR A 278 -3.96 0.23 19.24
N SER A 279 -2.80 0.48 18.66
CA SER A 279 -1.81 1.48 19.07
C SER A 279 -2.39 2.89 19.07
N MET A 280 -3.15 3.26 18.02
CA MET A 280 -3.88 4.54 17.98
C MET A 280 -4.96 4.62 19.08
N GLY A 281 -5.66 3.53 19.35
CA GLY A 281 -6.63 3.44 20.44
C GLY A 281 -5.96 3.62 21.82
N VAL A 282 -4.84 2.93 22.07
CA VAL A 282 -4.07 3.04 23.32
C VAL A 282 -3.52 4.45 23.48
N LEU A 283 -3.00 5.06 22.41
CA LEU A 283 -2.48 6.41 22.46
C LEU A 283 -3.58 7.43 22.78
N LYS A 284 -4.76 7.30 22.15
CA LYS A 284 -5.94 8.10 22.51
C LYS A 284 -6.31 7.93 23.97
N LEU A 285 -6.31 6.69 24.47
CA LEU A 285 -6.65 6.40 25.86
C LEU A 285 -5.68 7.07 26.84
N LEU A 286 -4.37 6.99 26.57
CA LEU A 286 -3.33 7.60 27.40
C LEU A 286 -3.32 9.13 27.34
N THR A 287 -3.70 9.71 26.19
CA THR A 287 -3.73 11.16 25.98
C THR A 287 -5.10 11.79 26.23
N LEU A 288 -6.10 10.99 26.62
CA LEU A 288 -7.52 11.38 26.67
C LEU A 288 -7.98 12.09 25.38
N GLY A 289 -7.56 11.55 24.24
CA GLY A 289 -7.84 12.09 22.91
C GLY A 289 -7.29 13.51 22.71
N LEU A 290 -6.13 13.81 23.31
CA LEU A 290 -5.48 15.12 23.27
C LEU A 290 -6.45 16.25 23.69
N PHE A 291 -7.01 16.13 24.91
CA PHE A 291 -8.02 17.06 25.44
C PHE A 291 -9.26 17.22 24.54
N GLY A 292 -9.67 16.15 23.85
CA GLY A 292 -10.88 16.12 23.03
C GLY A 292 -10.73 16.69 21.61
N PHE A 293 -9.58 17.27 21.23
CA PHE A 293 -9.39 17.77 19.86
C PHE A 293 -9.32 16.63 18.85
N TRP A 294 -8.66 15.52 19.22
CA TRP A 294 -8.53 14.34 18.37
C TRP A 294 -9.88 13.63 18.16
N TRP A 295 -10.77 13.72 19.14
CA TRP A 295 -12.13 13.17 19.07
C TRP A 295 -12.98 13.85 17.98
N ILE A 296 -12.95 15.18 17.91
CA ILE A 296 -13.71 15.95 16.91
C ILE A 296 -13.22 15.63 15.50
N LEU A 297 -11.90 15.59 15.31
CA LEU A 297 -11.29 15.29 14.01
C LEU A 297 -11.68 13.88 13.52
N ASP A 298 -11.63 12.89 14.39
CA ASP A 298 -11.98 11.52 14.03
C ASP A 298 -13.47 11.35 13.72
N PHE A 299 -14.33 12.08 14.43
CA PHE A 299 -15.75 12.11 14.12
C PHE A 299 -16.01 12.67 12.72
N ILE A 300 -15.37 13.80 12.36
CA ILE A 300 -15.48 14.42 11.04
C ILE A 300 -14.95 13.47 9.94
N LEU A 301 -13.80 12.84 10.15
CA LEU A 301 -13.19 11.94 9.17
C LEU A 301 -14.01 10.65 8.96
N LEU A 302 -14.61 10.09 10.02
CA LEU A 302 -15.54 8.96 9.92
C LEU A 302 -16.85 9.36 9.22
N LEU A 303 -17.32 10.57 9.48
CA LEU A 303 -18.50 11.13 8.82
C LEU A 303 -18.22 11.41 7.33
N GLY A 304 -16.98 11.75 6.97
CA GLY A 304 -16.53 11.88 5.58
C GLY A 304 -16.16 10.58 4.87
N ASN A 305 -16.29 9.42 5.54
CA ASN A 305 -15.86 8.10 5.05
C ASN A 305 -14.40 8.09 4.54
N LYS A 306 -13.52 8.85 5.21
CA LYS A 306 -12.10 8.97 4.85
C LYS A 306 -11.21 7.95 5.56
N ILE A 307 -11.75 7.27 6.57
CA ILE A 307 -11.03 6.28 7.38
C ILE A 307 -11.48 4.87 6.98
N PRO A 308 -10.60 4.04 6.40
CA PRO A 308 -10.88 2.62 6.19
C PRO A 308 -10.74 1.81 7.48
N ASP A 309 -11.03 0.51 7.44
CA ASP A 309 -10.64 -0.41 8.49
C ASP A 309 -9.14 -0.76 8.42
N ALA A 310 -8.60 -1.47 9.43
CA ALA A 310 -7.19 -1.89 9.42
C ALA A 310 -6.81 -2.82 8.26
N ALA A 311 -7.78 -3.40 7.54
CA ALA A 311 -7.54 -4.19 6.32
C ALA A 311 -7.57 -3.32 5.05
N GLY A 312 -7.68 -1.99 5.19
CA GLY A 312 -7.74 -1.05 4.08
C GLY A 312 -9.09 -1.03 3.34
N ARG A 313 -10.13 -1.68 3.89
CA ARG A 313 -11.46 -1.73 3.28
C ARG A 313 -12.27 -0.50 3.64
N PRO A 314 -13.14 0.01 2.73
CA PRO A 314 -14.11 1.03 3.10
C PRO A 314 -15.10 0.49 4.14
N LEU A 315 -15.63 1.38 4.98
CA LEU A 315 -16.63 1.02 5.98
C LEU A 315 -18.01 0.86 5.33
N GLU A 316 -18.73 -0.19 5.73
CA GLU A 316 -20.10 -0.50 5.26
C GLU A 316 -21.19 0.28 6.01
#